data_AF-A0A919PD89-F1
#
_entry.id   AF-A0A919PD89-F1
#
_cell.length_a   1.000
_cell.length_b   1.000
_cell.length_c   1.000
_cell.angle_alpha   90.00
_cell.angle_beta   90.00
_cell.angle_gamma   90.00
#
_symmetry.space_group_name_H-M   'P 1'
#
loop_
_entity.id
_entity.type
_entity.pdbx_description
1 polymer ?
#
loop_
_entity_poly.entity_id
_entity_poly.type
_entity_poly.pdbx_seq_one_letter_code
_entity_poly.pdbx_strand_id
1 'polypeptide(L)'
;MTPSRVPAALAALLAAAALGLGASAPAGAAPADAAARAVAVRAVGPVPAVPAAAVPAAVPSAADPAADPAAPAADPAAPAAPDPSTQVTWGVRPADTVHGAERPNFAYTLPPGGTLADAIVVTNKGDAPLSLDVYAADGFLTADGTLDVLEAGEESTALGAWVRVETPEIVVQPDAAVEVPFTLTVPEDAQPGDYAAGVVSSLLVENAEGVSVDRRLGSRVHLRVSGDLAPALALSDVRVDYDAGGNPVAPGAATVSFTVTNTGNARVAPTEAVQVAGLFGWGRARAEAVEVPELIPGASVQRSVRVEGVWPLVRTSARVALGGEVVALPGAAATDAAPAVPAVAASAAAWAVPWAAVGALALVVALVALRVAAGRRRKVRHQRAVDAAVADALARQGATT
;
A
#
# COMPACT_ATOMS: atom_id res chain seq x y z
N MET A 1 -64.26 -47.48 -13.81
CA MET A 1 -63.56 -48.27 -12.78
C MET A 1 -62.38 -47.47 -12.28
N THR A 2 -62.35 -47.35 -10.95
CA THR A 2 -61.48 -46.57 -10.07
C THR A 2 -60.02 -47.12 -9.99
N PRO A 3 -59.09 -46.38 -9.36
CA PRO A 3 -57.65 -46.34 -9.65
C PRO A 3 -56.75 -46.82 -8.47
N SER A 4 -55.42 -46.68 -8.61
CA SER A 4 -54.44 -46.56 -7.50
C SER A 4 -53.10 -46.09 -8.13
N ARG A 5 -52.53 -44.88 -7.95
CA ARG A 5 -52.15 -44.01 -6.81
C ARG A 5 -51.06 -44.54 -5.89
N VAL A 6 -49.83 -44.01 -6.05
CA VAL A 6 -48.79 -43.76 -5.03
C VAL A 6 -47.97 -42.51 -5.48
N PRO A 7 -47.49 -41.61 -4.57
CA PRO A 7 -47.64 -40.15 -4.77
C PRO A 7 -46.40 -39.37 -5.19
N ALA A 8 -46.67 -38.17 -5.72
CA ALA A 8 -45.76 -37.04 -5.88
C ALA A 8 -45.47 -36.36 -4.54
N ALA A 9 -44.21 -35.96 -4.30
CA ALA A 9 -43.83 -35.00 -3.28
C ALA A 9 -42.59 -34.22 -3.71
N LEU A 10 -42.68 -32.88 -3.58
CA LEU A 10 -41.63 -31.85 -3.66
C LEU A 10 -41.21 -31.33 -5.05
N ALA A 11 -42.19 -30.82 -5.79
CA ALA A 11 -42.03 -29.63 -6.62
C ALA A 11 -43.08 -28.59 -6.16
N ALA A 12 -42.70 -27.65 -5.28
CA ALA A 12 -43.43 -26.41 -4.99
C ALA A 12 -42.73 -25.61 -3.87
N LEU A 13 -42.00 -24.55 -4.21
CA LEU A 13 -41.78 -23.38 -3.36
C LEU A 13 -41.42 -22.17 -4.23
N LEU A 14 -42.33 -21.88 -5.16
CA LEU A 14 -42.49 -20.62 -5.88
C LEU A 14 -44.00 -20.32 -5.81
N ALA A 15 -44.35 -19.09 -5.41
CA ALA A 15 -45.69 -18.49 -5.31
C ALA A 15 -46.38 -18.47 -3.93
N ALA A 16 -46.21 -17.35 -3.21
CA ALA A 16 -47.21 -16.55 -2.46
C ALA A 16 -46.39 -15.51 -1.64
N ALA A 17 -46.57 -14.19 -1.73
CA ALA A 17 -47.82 -13.46 -1.86
C ALA A 17 -47.61 -12.14 -2.63
N ALA A 18 -48.51 -11.86 -3.57
CA ALA A 18 -48.84 -10.52 -4.02
C ALA A 18 -50.19 -10.15 -3.41
N LEU A 19 -50.29 -8.96 -2.81
CA LEU A 19 -51.28 -7.91 -3.12
C LEU A 19 -51.42 -6.93 -1.95
N GLY A 20 -51.07 -5.68 -2.26
CA GLY A 20 -51.39 -4.47 -1.51
C GLY A 20 -51.20 -3.29 -2.45
N LEU A 21 -52.21 -3.05 -3.29
CA LEU A 21 -52.29 -1.93 -4.24
C LEU A 21 -52.48 -0.60 -3.52
N GLY A 22 -51.82 0.45 -4.03
CA GLY A 22 -52.08 1.84 -3.69
C GLY A 22 -51.30 2.78 -4.62
N ALA A 23 -51.89 3.12 -5.75
CA ALA A 23 -51.34 4.02 -6.75
C ALA A 23 -51.43 5.49 -6.31
N SER A 24 -50.39 6.29 -6.57
CA SER A 24 -50.51 7.67 -7.06
C SER A 24 -49.16 8.23 -7.52
N ALA A 25 -49.17 8.81 -8.71
CA ALA A 25 -48.21 9.77 -9.28
C ALA A 25 -49.06 10.77 -10.10
N PRO A 26 -48.56 11.89 -10.66
CA PRO A 26 -47.23 12.50 -10.56
C PRO A 26 -47.27 14.04 -10.33
N ALA A 27 -46.10 14.69 -10.42
CA ALA A 27 -45.82 16.05 -10.93
C ALA A 27 -45.14 17.03 -9.95
N GLY A 28 -44.11 17.72 -10.46
CA GLY A 28 -43.55 18.94 -9.86
C GLY A 28 -42.05 19.07 -10.03
N ALA A 29 -41.62 19.94 -10.95
CA ALA A 29 -40.23 20.24 -11.28
C ALA A 29 -39.69 21.48 -10.54
N ALA A 30 -38.34 21.52 -10.42
CA ALA A 30 -37.44 22.68 -10.28
C ALA A 30 -37.22 23.31 -8.87
N PRO A 31 -36.21 24.20 -8.67
CA PRO A 31 -34.75 23.90 -8.59
C PRO A 31 -34.04 24.60 -7.38
N ALA A 32 -32.69 24.54 -7.35
CA ALA A 32 -31.71 25.19 -6.43
C ALA A 32 -31.60 24.53 -5.03
N ASP A 33 -30.43 24.28 -4.44
CA ASP A 33 -29.42 25.30 -4.11
C ASP A 33 -28.02 24.69 -3.87
N ALA A 34 -26.99 25.49 -4.14
CA ALA A 34 -25.60 25.17 -3.87
C ALA A 34 -25.28 25.39 -2.38
N ALA A 35 -24.71 24.39 -1.71
CA ALA A 35 -24.22 24.54 -0.34
C ALA A 35 -22.75 24.14 -0.28
N ALA A 36 -21.89 25.17 -0.31
CA ALA A 36 -20.49 25.10 0.07
C ALA A 36 -20.37 24.56 1.51
N ARG A 37 -19.63 23.46 1.69
CA ARG A 37 -19.23 22.98 3.02
C ARG A 37 -17.88 23.57 3.38
N ALA A 38 -17.90 24.64 4.17
CA ALA A 38 -16.74 25.14 4.89
C ALA A 38 -16.39 24.17 6.03
N VAL A 39 -15.15 23.68 6.03
CA VAL A 39 -14.55 22.92 7.14
C VAL A 39 -14.03 23.94 8.15
N ALA A 40 -14.68 24.03 9.30
CA ALA A 40 -14.25 24.87 10.42
C ALA A 40 -13.12 24.17 11.19
N VAL A 41 -11.92 24.76 11.14
CA VAL A 41 -10.78 24.44 11.99
C VAL A 41 -11.12 24.86 13.43
N ARG A 42 -11.19 23.89 14.34
CA ARG A 42 -11.40 24.15 15.77
C ARG A 42 -10.07 24.47 16.43
N ALA A 43 -9.89 25.75 16.79
CA ALA A 43 -8.77 26.24 17.59
C ALA A 43 -8.77 25.58 18.98
N VAL A 44 -7.61 25.04 19.37
CA VAL A 44 -7.31 24.57 20.72
C VAL A 44 -6.78 25.79 21.50
N GLY A 45 -7.51 26.20 22.54
CA GLY A 45 -7.11 27.28 23.43
C GLY A 45 -6.02 26.87 24.43
N PRO A 46 -5.31 27.85 25.03
CA PRO A 46 -4.17 27.60 25.90
C PRO A 46 -4.60 27.16 27.33
N VAL A 47 -3.85 26.23 27.90
CA VAL A 47 -3.98 25.77 29.30
C VAL A 47 -3.22 26.75 30.22
N PRO A 48 -3.81 27.24 31.33
CA PRO A 48 -3.15 28.17 32.24
C PRO A 48 -2.24 27.47 33.25
N ALA A 49 -1.13 28.14 33.57
CA ALA A 49 -0.14 27.79 34.58
C ALA A 49 -0.68 27.92 36.02
N VAL A 50 -0.27 27.00 36.90
CA VAL A 50 -0.55 27.01 38.34
C VAL A 50 0.74 27.42 39.09
N PRO A 51 0.69 28.35 40.06
CA PRO A 51 1.86 28.80 40.80
C PRO A 51 2.22 27.86 41.96
N ALA A 52 3.53 27.62 42.14
CA ALA A 52 4.10 26.86 43.25
C ALA A 52 4.22 27.72 44.51
N ALA A 53 3.69 27.22 45.62
CA ALA A 53 3.76 27.82 46.95
C ALA A 53 5.03 27.37 47.71
N ALA A 54 5.52 28.27 48.57
CA ALA A 54 6.77 28.20 49.31
C ALA A 54 6.68 27.48 50.67
N VAL A 55 7.72 26.69 51.01
CA VAL A 55 8.54 26.64 52.26
C VAL A 55 7.81 26.29 53.58
N PRO A 56 8.29 25.33 54.41
CA PRO A 56 9.40 25.63 55.34
C PRO A 56 10.50 24.57 55.51
N ALA A 57 11.68 25.11 55.84
CA ALA A 57 12.88 24.43 56.30
C ALA A 57 12.73 23.87 57.72
N ALA A 58 13.38 22.75 58.00
CA ALA A 58 13.70 22.29 59.35
C ALA A 58 15.12 21.68 59.38
N VAL A 59 15.79 21.95 60.49
CA VAL A 59 17.24 21.94 60.80
C VAL A 59 17.76 20.51 61.09
N PRO A 60 19.06 20.21 60.88
CA PRO A 60 19.63 18.86 61.09
C PRO A 60 19.96 18.57 62.57
N SER A 61 19.94 17.29 62.94
CA SER A 61 20.48 16.78 64.21
C SER A 61 21.58 15.75 63.93
N ALA A 62 22.66 15.85 64.71
CA ALA A 62 23.96 15.21 64.55
C ALA A 62 24.12 13.89 65.35
N ALA A 63 25.25 13.21 65.06
CA ALA A 63 25.93 12.13 65.80
C ALA A 63 25.32 10.72 65.60
N ASP A 64 26.06 9.64 65.33
CA ASP A 64 27.48 9.30 65.60
C ASP A 64 27.94 8.14 64.65
N PRO A 65 29.20 7.62 64.69
CA PRO A 65 29.93 7.08 63.55
C PRO A 65 30.15 5.55 63.59
N ALA A 66 30.96 5.07 62.63
CA ALA A 66 31.67 3.79 62.54
C ALA A 66 31.02 2.68 61.67
N ALA A 67 31.57 2.51 60.47
CA ALA A 67 32.29 1.29 60.05
C ALA A 67 32.54 1.31 58.52
N ASP A 68 33.81 1.41 58.11
CA ASP A 68 34.29 0.83 56.84
C ASP A 68 34.55 -0.67 57.13
N PRO A 69 34.45 -1.63 56.18
CA PRO A 69 34.96 -1.51 54.80
C PRO A 69 34.14 -2.25 53.70
N ALA A 70 34.42 -1.96 52.43
CA ALA A 70 34.77 -2.96 51.39
C ALA A 70 34.58 -2.40 49.97
N ALA A 71 35.68 -2.32 49.23
CA ALA A 71 35.68 -2.07 47.79
C ALA A 71 35.02 -3.24 47.04
N PRO A 72 34.09 -3.00 46.09
CA PRO A 72 33.65 -4.04 45.18
C PRO A 72 34.69 -4.26 44.07
N ALA A 73 34.97 -5.53 43.84
CA ALA A 73 35.86 -6.06 42.82
C ALA A 73 35.42 -5.70 41.40
N ALA A 74 36.39 -5.56 40.51
CA ALA A 74 36.21 -5.32 39.09
C ALA A 74 35.42 -6.44 38.40
N ASP A 75 34.35 -6.05 37.71
CA ASP A 75 33.53 -6.91 36.84
C ASP A 75 34.30 -7.21 35.54
N PRO A 76 34.33 -8.47 35.04
CA PRO A 76 35.06 -8.80 33.84
C PRO A 76 34.26 -8.42 32.58
N ALA A 77 34.88 -7.57 31.77
CA ALA A 77 34.67 -7.42 30.33
C ALA A 77 33.20 -7.41 29.85
N ALA A 78 32.58 -6.24 29.97
CA ALA A 78 31.50 -5.87 29.04
C ALA A 78 32.05 -5.89 27.59
N PRO A 79 31.33 -6.44 26.61
CA PRO A 79 31.73 -6.36 25.21
C PRO A 79 31.87 -4.89 24.84
N ALA A 80 33.04 -4.52 24.31
CA ALA A 80 33.29 -3.17 23.82
C ALA A 80 32.17 -2.79 22.85
N ALA A 81 31.49 -1.69 23.14
CA ALA A 81 30.66 -1.03 22.15
C ALA A 81 31.53 -0.77 20.91
N PRO A 82 30.99 -0.92 19.68
CA PRO A 82 31.74 -0.56 18.48
C PRO A 82 32.29 0.86 18.63
N ASP A 83 33.56 1.05 18.27
CA ASP A 83 34.25 2.34 18.38
C ASP A 83 33.40 3.47 17.75
N PRO A 84 33.17 4.60 18.46
CA PRO A 84 32.41 5.72 17.93
C PRO A 84 33.16 6.51 16.83
N SER A 85 34.37 6.10 16.44
CA SER A 85 35.31 6.88 15.63
C SER A 85 35.22 6.69 14.12
N THR A 86 34.03 6.42 13.57
CA THR A 86 33.77 6.67 12.13
C THR A 86 32.27 6.80 11.83
N GLN A 87 31.55 7.61 12.59
CA GLN A 87 30.24 8.09 12.11
C GLN A 87 30.46 9.07 10.95
N VAL A 88 30.61 8.51 9.75
CA VAL A 88 30.63 9.29 8.51
C VAL A 88 29.26 9.94 8.32
N THR A 89 29.23 11.26 8.41
CA THR A 89 28.02 12.07 8.22
C THR A 89 28.31 13.16 7.21
N TRP A 90 27.68 13.10 6.04
CA TRP A 90 27.74 14.18 5.05
C TRP A 90 26.34 14.46 4.50
N GLY A 91 26.19 15.65 3.92
CA GLY A 91 24.97 16.09 3.26
C GLY A 91 25.24 16.46 1.82
N VAL A 92 24.21 16.34 0.98
CA VAL A 92 24.18 16.92 -0.36
C VAL A 92 22.92 17.74 -0.55
N ARG A 93 23.04 18.80 -1.34
CA ARG A 93 21.92 19.61 -1.81
C ARG A 93 22.27 20.27 -3.15
N PRO A 94 21.28 20.67 -3.94
CA PRO A 94 21.48 21.65 -5.00
C PRO A 94 22.18 22.92 -4.48
N ALA A 95 23.11 23.46 -5.28
CA ALA A 95 23.70 24.77 -5.04
C ALA A 95 22.68 25.89 -5.25
N ASP A 96 22.95 27.06 -4.71
CA ASP A 96 22.14 28.26 -4.96
C ASP A 96 22.66 28.94 -6.23
N THR A 97 21.91 28.84 -7.33
CA THR A 97 22.33 29.30 -8.65
C THR A 97 21.25 30.15 -9.32
N VAL A 98 21.46 30.52 -10.59
CA VAL A 98 20.44 31.21 -11.41
C VAL A 98 19.14 30.40 -11.55
N HIS A 99 19.19 29.10 -11.26
CA HIS A 99 18.04 28.18 -11.31
C HIS A 99 17.25 28.12 -10.00
N GLY A 100 17.65 28.89 -8.97
CA GLY A 100 16.93 29.04 -7.70
C GLY A 100 17.80 28.77 -6.48
N ALA A 101 17.28 29.13 -5.30
CA ALA A 101 17.92 28.94 -4.01
C ALA A 101 17.14 27.92 -3.16
N GLU A 102 17.84 27.24 -2.24
CA GLU A 102 17.29 26.29 -1.26
C GLU A 102 16.42 25.18 -1.89
N ARG A 103 16.83 24.74 -3.09
CA ARG A 103 16.06 23.76 -3.87
C ARG A 103 16.18 22.37 -3.24
N PRO A 104 15.07 21.63 -3.05
CA PRO A 104 15.14 20.27 -2.51
C PRO A 104 15.66 19.25 -3.53
N ASN A 105 15.44 19.50 -4.82
CA ASN A 105 15.85 18.67 -5.95
C ASN A 105 16.08 19.57 -7.17
N PHE A 106 16.70 19.03 -8.21
CA PHE A 106 16.84 19.70 -9.49
C PHE A 106 15.61 19.45 -10.36
N ALA A 107 15.07 20.52 -10.97
CA ALA A 107 13.95 20.45 -11.88
C ALA A 107 14.18 21.43 -13.04
N TYR A 108 14.14 20.92 -14.28
CA TYR A 108 14.45 21.71 -15.46
C TYR A 108 13.48 21.45 -16.60
N THR A 109 13.28 22.45 -17.44
CA THR A 109 12.63 22.30 -18.75
C THR A 109 13.59 22.80 -19.81
N LEU A 110 13.96 21.95 -20.76
CA LEU A 110 14.86 22.28 -21.86
C LEU A 110 14.28 21.78 -23.19
N PRO A 111 14.54 22.46 -24.32
CA PRO A 111 14.30 21.87 -25.63
C PRO A 111 15.36 20.81 -25.96
N PRO A 112 15.12 19.94 -26.95
CA PRO A 112 16.17 19.13 -27.56
C PRO A 112 17.37 20.00 -27.98
N GLY A 113 18.59 19.52 -27.77
CA GLY A 113 19.82 20.29 -28.00
C GLY A 113 20.12 21.37 -26.94
N GLY A 114 19.25 21.54 -25.92
CA GLY A 114 19.44 22.51 -24.86
C GLY A 114 20.56 22.12 -23.89
N THR A 115 21.28 23.12 -23.37
CA THR A 115 22.34 22.94 -22.36
C THR A 115 22.09 23.87 -21.18
N LEU A 116 22.40 23.41 -19.97
CA LEU A 116 22.51 24.25 -18.77
C LEU A 116 23.70 23.82 -17.90
N ALA A 117 24.13 24.72 -17.02
CA ALA A 117 25.12 24.45 -16.00
C ALA A 117 24.52 24.72 -14.61
N ASP A 118 24.79 23.83 -13.66
CA ASP A 118 24.37 23.95 -12.27
C ASP A 118 25.39 23.25 -11.38
N ALA A 119 25.16 23.21 -10.07
CA ALA A 119 26.08 22.56 -9.16
C ALA A 119 25.38 21.85 -8.00
N ILE A 120 26.07 20.85 -7.45
CA ILE A 120 25.70 20.17 -6.21
C ILE A 120 26.68 20.57 -5.11
N VAL A 121 26.18 20.89 -3.91
CA VAL A 121 27.00 21.19 -2.74
C VAL A 121 27.07 19.93 -1.89
N VAL A 122 28.29 19.47 -1.63
CA VAL A 122 28.60 18.36 -0.73
C VAL A 122 29.17 18.94 0.55
N THR A 123 28.59 18.62 1.70
CA THR A 123 29.03 19.13 3.01
C THR A 123 29.41 17.98 3.92
N ASN A 124 30.66 17.99 4.39
CA ASN A 124 31.12 17.06 5.41
C ASN A 124 30.76 17.61 6.79
N LYS A 125 29.99 16.84 7.56
CA LYS A 125 29.61 17.15 8.94
C LYS A 125 30.34 16.28 9.97
N GLY A 126 31.33 15.51 9.51
CA GLY A 126 32.22 14.73 10.34
C GLY A 126 33.48 15.49 10.70
N ASP A 127 34.30 14.86 11.53
CA ASP A 127 35.56 15.35 12.06
C ASP A 127 36.80 14.87 11.28
N ALA A 128 36.61 14.01 10.26
CA ALA A 128 37.66 13.49 9.38
C ALA A 128 37.41 13.88 7.91
N PRO A 129 38.47 14.09 7.09
CA PRO A 129 38.33 14.32 5.66
C PRO A 129 37.60 13.17 4.95
N LEU A 130 36.68 13.49 4.05
CA LEU A 130 35.96 12.51 3.23
C LEU A 130 36.41 12.59 1.78
N SER A 131 36.82 11.46 1.21
CA SER A 131 37.04 11.32 -0.23
C SER A 131 35.77 10.70 -0.82
N LEU A 132 35.14 11.40 -1.75
CA LEU A 132 33.85 11.04 -2.31
C LEU A 132 33.91 11.06 -3.84
N ASP A 133 33.25 10.10 -4.45
CA ASP A 133 32.98 10.11 -5.88
C ASP A 133 31.67 10.85 -6.13
N VAL A 134 31.60 11.66 -7.19
CA VAL A 134 30.41 12.39 -7.62
C VAL A 134 30.11 12.04 -9.07
N TYR A 135 28.94 11.49 -9.30
CA TYR A 135 28.50 11.08 -10.64
C TYR A 135 27.01 11.35 -10.83
N ALA A 136 26.59 11.27 -12.09
CA ALA A 136 25.18 11.28 -12.45
C ALA A 136 24.80 9.94 -13.06
N ALA A 137 23.58 9.49 -12.80
CA ALA A 137 23.08 8.22 -13.29
C ALA A 137 21.55 8.27 -13.47
N ASP A 138 21.03 7.38 -14.32
CA ASP A 138 19.60 7.29 -14.59
C ASP A 138 18.81 6.94 -13.33
N GLY A 139 17.61 7.50 -13.23
CA GLY A 139 16.68 7.24 -12.14
C GLY A 139 15.73 6.12 -12.52
N PHE A 140 15.53 5.16 -11.62
CA PHE A 140 14.57 4.08 -11.77
C PHE A 140 13.65 4.00 -10.56
N LEU A 141 12.49 3.37 -10.73
CA LEU A 141 11.52 3.21 -9.66
C LEU A 141 11.72 1.86 -8.98
N THR A 142 11.90 1.85 -7.66
CA THR A 142 11.96 0.64 -6.85
C THR A 142 10.59 -0.03 -6.75
N ALA A 143 10.55 -1.27 -6.24
CA ALA A 143 9.31 -2.04 -6.12
C ALA A 143 8.25 -1.36 -5.22
N ASP A 144 8.68 -0.57 -4.24
CA ASP A 144 7.82 0.23 -3.35
C ASP A 144 7.38 1.57 -3.98
N GLY A 145 7.88 1.90 -5.17
CA GLY A 145 7.54 3.14 -5.87
C GLY A 145 8.41 4.33 -5.50
N THR A 146 9.58 4.11 -4.91
CA THR A 146 10.55 5.16 -4.59
C THR A 146 11.49 5.37 -5.77
N LEU A 147 11.78 6.62 -6.13
CA LEU A 147 12.80 6.91 -7.13
C LEU A 147 14.18 6.71 -6.52
N ASP A 148 14.94 5.80 -7.13
CA ASP A 148 16.34 5.48 -6.85
C ASP A 148 17.18 5.69 -8.12
N VAL A 149 18.50 5.56 -8.00
CA VAL A 149 19.48 5.90 -9.03
C VAL A 149 20.41 4.72 -9.27
N LEU A 150 20.77 4.47 -10.54
CA LEU A 150 21.68 3.38 -10.88
C LEU A 150 23.04 3.52 -10.16
N GLU A 151 23.68 2.39 -9.91
CA GLU A 151 24.96 2.35 -9.20
C GLU A 151 26.11 2.89 -10.07
N ALA A 152 27.21 3.28 -9.42
CA ALA A 152 28.41 3.66 -10.14
C ALA A 152 28.91 2.48 -10.99
N GLY A 153 29.10 2.72 -12.29
CA GLY A 153 29.57 1.71 -13.25
C GLY A 153 28.45 1.00 -14.02
N GLU A 154 27.18 1.18 -13.65
CA GLU A 154 26.06 0.80 -14.51
C GLU A 154 25.84 1.84 -15.62
N GLU A 155 25.61 1.37 -16.84
CA GLU A 155 25.49 2.25 -18.00
C GLU A 155 24.15 3.00 -17.97
N SER A 156 24.22 4.32 -17.89
CA SER A 156 23.07 5.20 -18.11
C SER A 156 22.83 5.41 -19.60
N THR A 157 21.56 5.43 -20.01
CA THR A 157 21.11 5.58 -21.40
C THR A 157 20.20 6.78 -21.61
N ALA A 158 19.74 7.42 -20.53
CA ALA A 158 18.85 8.58 -20.56
C ALA A 158 19.50 9.78 -19.84
N LEU A 159 18.75 10.45 -18.95
CA LEU A 159 19.14 11.73 -18.35
C LEU A 159 20.48 11.66 -17.59
N GLY A 160 20.80 10.54 -16.95
CA GLY A 160 22.09 10.34 -16.28
C GLY A 160 23.26 10.48 -17.24
N ALA A 161 23.13 9.97 -18.47
CA ALA A 161 24.16 10.08 -19.51
C ALA A 161 24.30 11.50 -20.07
N TRP A 162 23.29 12.36 -19.89
CA TRP A 162 23.27 13.74 -20.38
C TRP A 162 23.94 14.71 -19.41
N VAL A 163 24.25 14.26 -18.19
CA VAL A 163 24.87 15.07 -17.14
C VAL A 163 26.36 14.74 -17.05
N ARG A 164 27.19 15.77 -17.21
CA ARG A 164 28.63 15.70 -17.06
C ARG A 164 29.05 16.44 -15.79
N VAL A 165 29.53 15.69 -14.80
CA VAL A 165 30.18 16.25 -13.60
C VAL A 165 31.59 16.70 -13.96
N GLU A 166 31.97 17.92 -13.57
CA GLU A 166 33.31 18.46 -13.92
C GLU A 166 34.43 17.83 -13.08
N THR A 167 34.17 17.64 -11.80
CA THR A 167 35.13 17.10 -10.83
C THR A 167 34.52 15.84 -10.17
N PRO A 168 34.75 14.65 -10.74
CA PRO A 168 34.11 13.42 -10.27
C PRO A 168 34.69 12.86 -8.98
N GLU A 169 35.88 13.29 -8.56
CA GLU A 169 36.50 12.88 -7.30
C GLU A 169 36.77 14.12 -6.46
N ILE A 170 36.24 14.17 -5.23
CA ILE A 170 36.41 15.32 -4.34
C ILE A 170 36.92 14.88 -2.97
N VAL A 171 37.66 15.78 -2.31
CA VAL A 171 38.04 15.64 -0.90
C VAL A 171 37.40 16.78 -0.13
N VAL A 172 36.48 16.46 0.78
CA VAL A 172 35.78 17.42 1.62
C VAL A 172 36.37 17.38 3.03
N GLN A 173 37.01 18.47 3.43
CA GLN A 173 37.58 18.61 4.77
C GLN A 173 36.50 18.61 5.86
N PRO A 174 36.85 18.29 7.12
CA PRO A 174 35.92 18.37 8.24
C PRO A 174 35.22 19.73 8.31
N ASP A 175 33.91 19.72 8.60
CA ASP A 175 33.05 20.91 8.67
C ASP A 175 33.09 21.84 7.44
N ALA A 176 33.55 21.34 6.29
CA ALA A 176 33.64 22.09 5.03
C ALA A 176 32.57 21.68 4.02
N ALA A 177 32.33 22.57 3.06
CA ALA A 177 31.48 22.31 1.91
C ALA A 177 32.26 22.52 0.61
N VAL A 178 32.04 21.65 -0.36
CA VAL A 178 32.58 21.74 -1.72
C VAL A 178 31.41 21.83 -2.69
N GLU A 179 31.45 22.81 -3.57
CA GLU A 179 30.52 22.93 -4.68
C GLU A 179 31.12 22.20 -5.89
N VAL A 180 30.35 21.28 -6.48
CA VAL A 180 30.74 20.46 -7.62
C VAL A 180 29.88 20.84 -8.81
N PRO A 181 30.43 21.59 -9.79
CA PRO A 181 29.71 21.94 -11.00
C PRO A 181 29.43 20.74 -11.90
N PHE A 182 28.31 20.80 -12.60
CA PHE A 182 27.95 19.88 -13.67
C PHE A 182 27.28 20.61 -14.82
N THR A 183 27.39 20.03 -16.02
CA THR A 183 26.68 20.49 -17.22
C THR A 183 25.68 19.43 -17.66
N LEU A 184 24.44 19.82 -17.94
CA LEU A 184 23.41 18.97 -18.52
C LEU A 184 23.22 19.37 -19.99
N THR A 185 23.40 18.44 -20.91
CA THR A 185 23.20 18.65 -22.36
C THR A 185 22.21 17.64 -22.91
N VAL A 186 21.04 18.13 -23.34
CA VAL A 186 20.00 17.29 -23.95
C VAL A 186 20.40 17.00 -25.41
N PRO A 187 20.44 15.74 -25.86
CA PRO A 187 20.67 15.40 -27.25
C PRO A 187 19.69 16.09 -28.21
N GLU A 188 20.11 16.36 -29.44
CA GLU A 188 19.23 16.99 -30.46
C GLU A 188 18.06 16.07 -30.87
N ASP A 189 18.25 14.75 -30.78
CA ASP A 189 17.27 13.72 -31.12
C ASP A 189 16.47 13.22 -29.89
N ALA A 190 16.67 13.84 -28.73
CA ALA A 190 15.93 13.52 -27.51
C ALA A 190 14.43 13.68 -27.75
N GLN A 191 13.67 12.63 -27.40
CA GLN A 191 12.22 12.66 -27.53
C GLN A 191 11.61 13.62 -26.50
N PRO A 192 10.52 14.31 -26.83
CA PRO A 192 9.76 15.06 -25.83
C PRO A 192 9.25 14.16 -24.72
N GLY A 193 9.28 14.65 -23.48
CA GLY A 193 8.86 13.87 -22.32
C GLY A 193 9.61 14.21 -21.05
N ASP A 194 9.28 13.49 -19.99
CA ASP A 194 9.92 13.59 -18.68
C ASP A 194 10.98 12.51 -18.50
N TYR A 195 12.09 12.91 -17.91
CA TYR A 195 13.22 12.04 -17.60
C TYR A 195 13.62 12.23 -16.14
N ALA A 196 14.11 11.16 -15.52
CA ALA A 196 14.55 11.15 -14.14
C ALA A 196 15.98 10.62 -14.03
N ALA A 197 16.77 11.25 -13.18
CA ALA A 197 18.14 10.90 -12.85
C ALA A 197 18.45 11.34 -11.42
N GLY A 198 19.68 11.09 -10.97
CA GLY A 198 20.23 11.73 -9.79
C GLY A 198 21.67 12.14 -10.00
N VAL A 199 22.08 13.20 -9.28
CA VAL A 199 23.50 13.51 -9.05
C VAL A 199 23.82 13.02 -7.64
N VAL A 200 24.74 12.07 -7.57
CA VAL A 200 25.01 11.25 -6.38
C VAL A 200 26.45 11.44 -5.95
N SER A 201 26.65 11.58 -4.64
CA SER A 201 27.93 11.39 -3.99
C SER A 201 27.99 10.01 -3.36
N SER A 202 29.10 9.30 -3.56
CA SER A 202 29.34 7.94 -3.10
C SER A 202 30.59 7.89 -2.22
N LEU A 203 30.51 7.09 -1.16
CA LEU A 203 31.63 6.74 -0.31
C LEU A 203 31.78 5.23 -0.28
N LEU A 204 32.85 4.73 -0.90
CA LEU A 204 33.23 3.33 -0.81
C LEU A 204 34.05 3.09 0.47
N VAL A 205 33.54 2.24 1.36
CA VAL A 205 34.24 1.84 2.59
C VAL A 205 34.56 0.35 2.52
N GLU A 206 35.85 0.02 2.51
CA GLU A 206 36.31 -1.37 2.62
C GLU A 206 36.49 -1.75 4.10
N ASN A 207 35.79 -2.79 4.55
CA ASN A 207 35.96 -3.33 5.89
C ASN A 207 37.12 -4.34 5.94
N ALA A 208 37.71 -4.52 7.13
CA ALA A 208 38.84 -5.43 7.35
C ALA A 208 38.57 -6.91 6.99
N GLU A 209 37.30 -7.29 6.85
CA GLU A 209 36.83 -8.62 6.44
C GLU A 209 36.69 -8.78 4.91
N GLY A 210 37.10 -7.76 4.13
CA GLY A 210 37.03 -7.78 2.67
C GLY A 210 35.65 -7.44 2.08
N VAL A 211 34.75 -6.89 2.90
CA VAL A 211 33.43 -6.42 2.47
C VAL A 211 33.48 -4.93 2.15
N SER A 212 33.18 -4.56 0.91
CA SER A 212 33.03 -3.17 0.49
C SER A 212 31.58 -2.71 0.66
N VAL A 213 31.36 -1.60 1.36
CA VAL A 213 30.07 -0.94 1.53
C VAL A 213 30.10 0.39 0.80
N ASP A 214 29.29 0.53 -0.24
CA ASP A 214 29.07 1.81 -0.91
C ASP A 214 27.89 2.55 -0.26
N ARG A 215 28.17 3.74 0.28
CA ARG A 215 27.17 4.63 0.88
C ARG A 215 26.91 5.80 -0.06
N ARG A 216 25.66 5.94 -0.51
CA ARG A 216 25.26 6.94 -1.51
C ARG A 216 24.30 7.97 -0.93
N LEU A 217 24.53 9.23 -1.28
CA LEU A 217 23.61 10.32 -1.02
C LEU A 217 23.57 11.24 -2.24
N GLY A 218 22.37 11.57 -2.72
CA GLY A 218 22.19 12.34 -3.95
C GLY A 218 20.96 13.22 -3.94
N SER A 219 20.88 14.08 -4.95
CA SER A 219 19.70 14.90 -5.25
C SER A 219 19.07 14.42 -6.56
N ARG A 220 17.75 14.35 -6.60
CA ARG A 220 17.01 13.94 -7.82
C ARG A 220 17.12 15.03 -8.87
N VAL A 221 17.16 14.61 -10.13
CA VAL A 221 17.08 15.46 -11.30
C VAL A 221 15.85 15.07 -12.09
N HIS A 222 14.93 16.02 -12.25
CA HIS A 222 13.78 15.90 -13.12
C HIS A 222 13.95 16.84 -14.31
N LEU A 223 13.94 16.28 -15.52
CA LEU A 223 14.00 17.06 -16.75
C LEU A 223 12.74 16.83 -17.57
N ARG A 224 12.09 17.90 -18.00
CA ARG A 224 11.12 17.87 -19.09
C ARG A 224 11.75 18.35 -20.38
N VAL A 225 11.87 17.47 -21.36
CA VAL A 225 12.23 17.82 -22.74
C VAL A 225 10.98 18.39 -23.41
N SER A 226 11.11 19.61 -23.94
CA SER A 226 9.98 20.37 -24.50
C SER A 226 9.42 19.70 -25.75
N GLY A 227 8.09 19.70 -25.88
CA GLY A 227 7.35 19.15 -27.00
C GLY A 227 6.03 18.52 -26.53
N ASP A 228 5.43 17.69 -27.39
CA ASP A 228 4.11 17.12 -27.10
C ASP A 228 4.17 16.03 -26.02
N LEU A 229 3.44 16.26 -24.93
CA LEU A 229 3.25 15.28 -23.88
C LEU A 229 2.08 14.34 -24.23
N ALA A 230 2.36 13.03 -24.20
CA ALA A 230 1.43 11.94 -24.43
C ALA A 230 1.42 11.01 -23.19
N PRO A 231 0.78 11.42 -22.08
CA PRO A 231 0.68 10.58 -20.90
C PRO A 231 -0.23 9.37 -21.16
N ALA A 232 0.22 8.18 -20.74
CA ALA A 232 -0.55 6.96 -20.89
C ALA A 232 -0.19 5.94 -19.80
N LEU A 233 -1.21 5.36 -19.19
CA LEU A 233 -1.07 4.28 -18.21
C LEU A 233 -1.59 2.96 -18.79
N ALA A 234 -0.97 1.86 -18.40
CA ALA A 234 -1.45 0.52 -18.71
C ALA A 234 -1.66 -0.28 -17.41
N LEU A 235 -2.70 -1.11 -17.41
CA LEU A 235 -3.00 -2.07 -16.35
C LEU A 235 -2.76 -3.47 -16.89
N SER A 236 -1.92 -4.25 -16.21
CA SER A 236 -1.73 -5.67 -16.51
C SER A 236 -1.85 -6.52 -15.25
N ASP A 237 -1.85 -7.85 -15.44
CA ASP A 237 -1.70 -8.82 -14.34
C ASP A 237 -2.72 -8.72 -13.20
N VAL A 238 -3.95 -8.27 -13.52
CA VAL A 238 -5.01 -8.16 -12.51
C VAL A 238 -5.40 -9.55 -12.01
N ARG A 239 -5.21 -9.79 -10.72
CA ARG A 239 -5.58 -11.00 -9.99
C ARG A 239 -6.41 -10.63 -8.77
N VAL A 240 -7.30 -11.54 -8.40
CA VAL A 240 -8.17 -11.39 -7.23
C VAL A 240 -8.02 -12.65 -6.41
N ASP A 241 -7.69 -12.49 -5.14
CA ASP A 241 -7.72 -13.55 -4.16
C ASP A 241 -8.80 -13.23 -3.12
N TYR A 242 -9.64 -14.21 -2.77
CA TYR A 242 -10.74 -14.02 -1.84
C TYR A 242 -10.50 -14.76 -0.54
N ASP A 243 -10.54 -14.03 0.56
CA ASP A 243 -10.47 -14.55 1.91
C ASP A 243 -11.87 -14.49 2.53
N ALA A 244 -12.51 -15.66 2.66
CA ALA A 244 -13.86 -15.79 3.23
C ALA A 244 -13.91 -15.50 4.74
N GLY A 245 -12.77 -15.49 5.44
CA GLY A 245 -12.70 -15.48 6.89
C GLY A 245 -13.31 -16.74 7.53
N GLY A 246 -13.30 -16.79 8.87
CA GLY A 246 -13.81 -17.92 9.65
C GLY A 246 -15.31 -17.87 9.96
N ASN A 247 -15.96 -16.72 9.75
CA ASN A 247 -17.36 -16.52 10.13
C ASN A 247 -18.30 -16.70 8.91
N PRO A 248 -19.17 -17.72 8.88
CA PRO A 248 -20.03 -18.02 7.73
C PRO A 248 -21.12 -16.98 7.44
N VAL A 249 -21.36 -16.03 8.35
CA VAL A 249 -22.39 -14.98 8.22
C VAL A 249 -21.83 -13.57 8.15
N ALA A 250 -20.51 -13.41 8.09
CA ALA A 250 -19.85 -12.12 7.93
C ALA A 250 -19.28 -11.96 6.50
N PRO A 251 -19.11 -10.73 6.01
CA PRO A 251 -18.34 -10.50 4.80
C PRO A 251 -16.85 -10.83 5.06
N GLY A 252 -16.20 -11.30 4.01
CA GLY A 252 -14.76 -11.54 3.98
C GLY A 252 -14.01 -10.35 3.39
N ALA A 253 -12.78 -10.59 2.94
CA ALA A 253 -11.93 -9.63 2.26
C ALA A 253 -11.49 -10.16 0.90
N ALA A 254 -11.16 -9.27 -0.03
CA ALA A 254 -10.51 -9.63 -1.29
C ALA A 254 -9.21 -8.86 -1.46
N THR A 255 -8.15 -9.55 -1.80
CA THR A 255 -6.86 -8.94 -2.15
C THR A 255 -6.77 -8.86 -3.67
N VAL A 256 -6.75 -7.64 -4.22
CA VAL A 256 -6.62 -7.40 -5.66
C VAL A 256 -5.17 -7.00 -5.94
N SER A 257 -4.47 -7.80 -6.74
CA SER A 257 -3.11 -7.49 -7.18
C SER A 257 -3.09 -7.15 -8.66
N PHE A 258 -2.31 -6.15 -9.05
CA PHE A 258 -2.20 -5.69 -10.44
C PHE A 258 -0.89 -4.96 -10.65
N THR A 259 -0.47 -4.85 -11.91
CA THR A 259 0.70 -4.06 -12.30
C THR A 259 0.25 -2.80 -13.02
N VAL A 260 0.80 -1.66 -12.61
CA VAL A 260 0.62 -0.38 -13.29
C VAL A 260 1.91 -0.05 -14.02
N THR A 261 1.80 0.25 -15.31
CA THR A 261 2.93 0.66 -16.14
C THR A 261 2.66 2.03 -16.74
N ASN A 262 3.62 2.94 -16.63
CA ASN A 262 3.59 4.18 -17.39
C ASN A 262 4.15 3.92 -18.80
N THR A 263 3.25 3.92 -19.78
CA THR A 263 3.55 3.70 -21.19
C THR A 263 3.65 5.00 -22.00
N GLY A 264 3.38 6.13 -21.35
CA GLY A 264 3.50 7.45 -21.95
C GLY A 264 4.90 8.03 -21.79
N ASN A 265 5.04 9.28 -22.20
CA ASN A 265 6.30 10.03 -22.10
C ASN A 265 6.34 11.05 -20.95
N ALA A 266 5.30 11.14 -20.12
CA ALA A 266 5.23 12.11 -19.02
C ALA A 266 5.20 11.39 -17.66
N ARG A 267 5.71 12.05 -16.62
CA ARG A 267 5.56 11.62 -15.23
C ARG A 267 4.11 11.77 -14.81
N VAL A 268 3.52 10.69 -14.30
CA VAL A 268 2.10 10.65 -13.93
C VAL A 268 1.96 10.27 -12.46
N ALA A 269 1.14 11.03 -11.74
CA ALA A 269 0.62 10.67 -10.42
C ALA A 269 -0.70 9.91 -10.62
N PRO A 270 -0.72 8.57 -10.49
CA PRO A 270 -1.93 7.80 -10.77
C PRO A 270 -2.96 7.97 -9.66
N THR A 271 -4.24 8.03 -10.04
CA THR A 271 -5.36 7.94 -9.10
C THR A 271 -6.07 6.62 -9.31
N GLU A 272 -6.16 5.82 -8.25
CA GLU A 272 -6.70 4.47 -8.31
C GLU A 272 -8.12 4.40 -7.72
N ALA A 273 -8.97 3.61 -8.39
CA ALA A 273 -10.24 3.17 -7.86
C ALA A 273 -10.41 1.65 -8.04
N VAL A 274 -10.31 0.90 -6.95
CA VAL A 274 -10.56 -0.55 -6.92
C VAL A 274 -11.91 -0.87 -6.33
N GLN A 275 -12.68 -1.68 -7.05
CA GLN A 275 -14.02 -2.11 -6.66
C GLN A 275 -14.15 -3.61 -6.83
N VAL A 276 -14.72 -4.28 -5.83
CA VAL A 276 -15.00 -5.72 -5.86
C VAL A 276 -16.50 -5.91 -5.73
N ALA A 277 -17.09 -6.73 -6.59
CA ALA A 277 -18.52 -6.99 -6.59
C ALA A 277 -18.81 -8.46 -6.90
N GLY A 278 -19.94 -8.97 -6.41
CA GLY A 278 -20.49 -10.24 -6.83
C GLY A 278 -21.13 -10.19 -8.22
N LEU A 279 -21.73 -11.31 -8.62
CA LEU A 279 -22.47 -11.40 -9.88
C LEU A 279 -23.56 -10.30 -9.97
N PHE A 280 -23.74 -9.74 -11.17
CA PHE A 280 -24.64 -8.60 -11.44
C PHE A 280 -24.32 -7.32 -10.64
N GLY A 281 -23.14 -7.25 -10.02
CA GLY A 281 -22.71 -6.10 -9.24
C GLY A 281 -23.34 -6.03 -7.85
N TRP A 282 -23.80 -7.13 -7.28
CA TRP A 282 -24.28 -7.19 -5.89
C TRP A 282 -23.14 -7.10 -4.87
N GLY A 283 -23.44 -6.58 -3.68
CA GLY A 283 -22.48 -6.53 -2.57
C GLY A 283 -21.19 -5.77 -2.90
N ARG A 284 -21.29 -4.65 -3.64
CA ARG A 284 -20.10 -3.88 -4.06
C ARG A 284 -19.38 -3.32 -2.85
N ALA A 285 -18.09 -3.65 -2.75
CA ALA A 285 -17.16 -3.04 -1.84
C ALA A 285 -16.12 -2.24 -2.64
N ARG A 286 -15.60 -1.18 -2.02
CA ARG A 286 -14.51 -0.38 -2.59
C ARG A 286 -13.34 -0.40 -1.64
N ALA A 287 -12.14 -0.41 -2.20
CA ALA A 287 -10.96 -0.09 -1.42
C ALA A 287 -11.06 1.34 -0.88
N GLU A 288 -10.45 1.58 0.27
CA GLU A 288 -10.06 2.94 0.65
C GLU A 288 -9.02 3.44 -0.35
N ALA A 289 -9.01 4.75 -0.61
CA ALA A 289 -8.06 5.34 -1.55
C ALA A 289 -6.64 5.11 -1.03
N VAL A 290 -5.85 4.33 -1.77
CA VAL A 290 -4.43 4.15 -1.50
C VAL A 290 -3.67 5.07 -2.45
N GLU A 291 -2.73 5.83 -1.89
CA GLU A 291 -1.85 6.67 -2.69
C GLU A 291 -0.98 5.77 -3.58
N VAL A 292 -1.06 6.01 -4.89
CA VAL A 292 -0.22 5.32 -5.85
C VAL A 292 1.04 6.18 -6.03
N PRO A 293 2.23 5.59 -5.90
CA PRO A 293 3.46 6.31 -6.16
C PRO A 293 3.47 6.91 -7.56
N GLU A 294 4.19 8.01 -7.70
CA GLU A 294 4.42 8.63 -8.99
C GLU A 294 5.18 7.68 -9.92
N LEU A 295 4.73 7.59 -11.18
CA LEU A 295 5.35 6.75 -12.19
C LEU A 295 6.10 7.60 -13.20
N ILE A 296 7.41 7.39 -13.30
CA ILE A 296 8.23 7.89 -14.40
C ILE A 296 7.94 7.12 -15.70
N PRO A 297 8.17 7.71 -16.88
CA PRO A 297 8.01 7.01 -18.16
C PRO A 297 8.75 5.66 -18.19
N GLY A 298 8.07 4.62 -18.68
CA GLY A 298 8.61 3.25 -18.77
C GLY A 298 8.60 2.45 -17.47
N ALA A 299 8.42 3.09 -16.30
CA ALA A 299 8.41 2.37 -15.03
C ALA A 299 7.12 1.56 -14.82
N SER A 300 7.26 0.45 -14.09
CA SER A 300 6.17 -0.44 -13.71
C SER A 300 6.21 -0.73 -12.22
N VAL A 301 5.06 -0.69 -11.56
CA VAL A 301 4.92 -1.01 -10.12
C VAL A 301 3.81 -2.02 -9.93
N GLN A 302 4.09 -3.06 -9.13
CA GLN A 302 3.08 -4.00 -8.70
C GLN A 302 2.41 -3.50 -7.43
N ARG A 303 1.07 -3.54 -7.40
CA ARG A 303 0.25 -3.12 -6.27
C ARG A 303 -0.62 -4.27 -5.79
N SER A 304 -0.90 -4.26 -4.50
CA SER A 304 -1.81 -5.20 -3.85
C SER A 304 -2.69 -4.41 -2.89
N VAL A 305 -4.00 -4.43 -3.16
CA VAL A 305 -4.97 -3.65 -2.41
C VAL A 305 -5.99 -4.59 -1.79
N ARG A 306 -6.16 -4.46 -0.47
CA ARG A 306 -7.14 -5.24 0.29
C ARG A 306 -8.46 -4.49 0.35
N VAL A 307 -9.51 -5.15 -0.12
CA VAL A 307 -10.89 -4.67 -0.09
C VAL A 307 -11.65 -5.43 0.98
N GLU A 308 -12.06 -4.72 2.03
CA GLU A 308 -12.87 -5.28 3.11
C GLU A 308 -14.36 -5.29 2.75
N GLY A 309 -15.15 -6.11 3.45
CA GLY A 309 -16.61 -6.10 3.29
C GLY A 309 -17.13 -6.85 2.05
N VAL A 310 -16.34 -7.79 1.51
CA VAL A 310 -16.69 -8.54 0.29
C VAL A 310 -17.52 -9.78 0.64
N TRP A 311 -18.77 -9.79 0.18
CA TRP A 311 -19.69 -10.90 0.41
C TRP A 311 -19.34 -12.14 -0.44
N PRO A 312 -19.39 -13.36 0.13
CA PRO A 312 -19.10 -14.59 -0.59
C PRO A 312 -20.28 -15.01 -1.48
N LEU A 313 -20.42 -14.32 -2.62
CA LEU A 313 -21.51 -14.51 -3.57
C LEU A 313 -21.15 -15.54 -4.68
N VAL A 314 -20.36 -16.57 -4.33
CA VAL A 314 -19.82 -17.63 -5.20
C VAL A 314 -18.80 -17.14 -6.22
N ARG A 315 -19.10 -16.07 -6.95
CA ARG A 315 -18.20 -15.44 -7.93
C ARG A 315 -18.10 -13.95 -7.66
N THR A 316 -16.89 -13.47 -7.54
CA THR A 316 -16.57 -12.05 -7.43
C THR A 316 -15.80 -11.58 -8.65
N SER A 317 -16.00 -10.33 -9.04
CA SER A 317 -15.23 -9.62 -10.04
C SER A 317 -14.64 -8.37 -9.41
N ALA A 318 -13.34 -8.20 -9.54
CA ALA A 318 -12.69 -6.92 -9.27
C ALA A 318 -12.63 -6.11 -10.56
N ARG A 319 -12.85 -4.80 -10.42
CA ARG A 319 -12.60 -3.80 -11.44
C ARG A 319 -11.61 -2.79 -10.86
N VAL A 320 -10.49 -2.66 -11.54
CA VAL A 320 -9.48 -1.63 -11.27
C VAL A 320 -9.66 -0.56 -12.33
N ALA A 321 -9.84 0.69 -11.91
CA ALA A 321 -9.81 1.85 -12.80
C ALA A 321 -8.68 2.76 -12.35
N LEU A 322 -7.87 3.19 -13.31
CA LEU A 322 -6.80 4.16 -13.12
C LEU A 322 -7.10 5.40 -13.96
N GLY A 323 -6.97 6.55 -13.34
CA GLY A 323 -6.71 7.81 -14.02
C GLY A 323 -5.43 8.41 -13.47
N GLY A 324 -5.26 9.71 -13.61
CA GLY A 324 -4.17 10.42 -12.98
C GLY A 324 -4.01 11.81 -13.55
N GLU A 325 -2.97 12.47 -13.07
CA GLU A 325 -2.54 13.77 -13.56
C GLU A 325 -1.06 13.74 -13.90
N VAL A 326 -0.67 14.54 -14.89
CA VAL A 326 0.75 14.74 -15.20
C VAL A 326 1.35 15.60 -14.10
N VAL A 327 2.49 15.16 -13.56
CA VAL A 327 3.16 15.88 -12.50
C VAL A 327 3.77 17.16 -13.05
N ALA A 328 3.42 18.28 -12.41
CA ALA A 328 3.97 19.58 -12.76
C ALA A 328 5.42 19.70 -12.28
N LEU A 329 6.29 20.28 -13.12
CA LEU A 329 7.62 20.65 -12.65
C LEU A 329 7.52 21.92 -11.79
N PRO A 330 8.29 22.00 -10.68
CA PRO A 330 8.43 23.24 -9.92
C PRO A 330 8.82 24.40 -10.84
N GLY A 331 8.06 25.50 -10.78
CA GLY A 331 8.31 26.69 -11.60
C GLY A 331 7.68 26.69 -13.00
N ALA A 332 7.01 25.61 -13.42
CA ALA A 332 6.20 25.61 -14.65
C ALA A 332 5.03 26.61 -14.51
N ALA A 333 4.84 27.47 -15.52
CA ALA A 333 3.73 28.42 -15.54
C ALA A 333 2.40 27.66 -15.55
N ALA A 334 1.44 28.04 -14.70
CA ALA A 334 0.12 27.41 -14.58
C ALA A 334 -0.78 27.55 -15.83
N THR A 335 -0.24 28.08 -16.94
CA THR A 335 -0.98 28.41 -18.16
C THR A 335 -0.97 27.29 -19.19
N ASP A 336 -0.01 26.36 -19.11
CA ASP A 336 -0.01 25.13 -19.91
C ASP A 336 -0.77 24.05 -19.14
N ALA A 337 -2.09 23.98 -19.36
CA ALA A 337 -2.89 22.90 -18.81
C ALA A 337 -2.30 21.56 -19.28
N ALA A 338 -1.78 20.78 -18.34
CA ALA A 338 -1.17 19.51 -18.66
C ALA A 338 -2.20 18.60 -19.36
N PRO A 339 -1.77 17.80 -20.36
CA PRO A 339 -2.71 16.93 -21.07
C PRO A 339 -3.37 15.95 -20.09
N ALA A 340 -4.64 15.67 -20.34
CA ALA A 340 -5.39 14.72 -19.53
C ALA A 340 -4.80 13.31 -19.70
N VAL A 341 -4.64 12.59 -18.59
CA VAL A 341 -4.24 11.18 -18.61
C VAL A 341 -5.49 10.34 -18.94
N PRO A 342 -5.50 9.56 -20.03
CA PRO A 342 -6.64 8.72 -20.37
C PRO A 342 -6.92 7.68 -19.27
N ALA A 343 -8.17 7.57 -18.85
CA ALA A 343 -8.55 6.57 -17.86
C ALA A 343 -8.53 5.16 -18.45
N VAL A 344 -7.91 4.22 -17.75
CA VAL A 344 -7.81 2.81 -18.13
C VAL A 344 -8.45 1.94 -17.08
N ALA A 345 -9.18 0.91 -17.50
CA ALA A 345 -9.81 -0.03 -16.58
C ALA A 345 -9.57 -1.47 -17.00
N ALA A 346 -9.29 -2.31 -16.00
CA ALA A 346 -9.11 -3.74 -16.16
C ALA A 346 -9.96 -4.50 -15.12
N SER A 347 -10.29 -5.75 -15.42
CA SER A 347 -11.11 -6.57 -14.53
C SER A 347 -10.64 -8.00 -14.48
N ALA A 348 -10.74 -8.61 -13.31
CA ALA A 348 -10.48 -10.02 -13.09
C ALA A 348 -11.59 -10.62 -12.21
N ALA A 349 -11.74 -11.94 -12.27
CA ALA A 349 -12.76 -12.65 -11.49
C ALA A 349 -12.14 -13.79 -10.69
N ALA A 350 -12.69 -14.02 -9.51
CA ALA A 350 -12.30 -15.10 -8.62
C ALA A 350 -13.51 -15.84 -8.06
N TRP A 351 -13.26 -17.05 -7.58
CA TRP A 351 -14.24 -17.82 -6.85
C TRP A 351 -14.25 -17.38 -5.40
N ALA A 352 -15.40 -16.95 -4.92
CA ALA A 352 -15.65 -16.54 -3.54
C ALA A 352 -16.64 -17.53 -2.89
N VAL A 353 -16.23 -18.80 -2.82
CA VAL A 353 -17.07 -19.89 -2.29
C VAL A 353 -17.09 -19.79 -0.77
N PRO A 354 -18.29 -19.68 -0.13
CA PRO A 354 -18.41 -19.63 1.32
C PRO A 354 -18.23 -21.03 1.93
N TRP A 355 -17.00 -21.55 1.98
CA TRP A 355 -16.73 -22.89 2.49
C TRP A 355 -17.26 -23.10 3.92
N ALA A 356 -17.20 -22.08 4.77
CA ALA A 356 -17.76 -22.13 6.12
C ALA A 356 -19.28 -22.34 6.10
N ALA A 357 -20.02 -21.64 5.22
CA ALA A 357 -21.47 -21.82 5.09
C ALA A 357 -21.83 -23.17 4.45
N VAL A 358 -21.03 -23.63 3.47
CA VAL A 358 -21.18 -24.95 2.86
C VAL A 358 -20.95 -26.06 3.91
N GLY A 359 -19.91 -25.94 4.72
CA GLY A 359 -19.62 -26.86 5.83
C GLY A 359 -20.72 -26.86 6.90
N ALA A 360 -21.22 -25.68 7.28
CA ALA A 360 -22.33 -25.54 8.22
C ALA A 360 -23.62 -26.18 7.68
N LEU A 361 -23.93 -25.96 6.40
CA LEU A 361 -25.08 -26.58 5.73
C LEU A 361 -24.93 -28.11 5.70
N ALA A 362 -23.75 -28.62 5.34
CA ALA A 362 -23.47 -30.05 5.33
C ALA A 362 -23.64 -30.68 6.73
N LEU A 363 -23.18 -30.00 7.78
CA LEU A 363 -23.37 -30.43 9.17
C LEU A 363 -24.85 -30.48 9.56
N VAL A 364 -25.63 -29.46 9.21
CA VAL A 364 -27.08 -29.43 9.47
C VAL A 364 -27.78 -30.58 8.75
N VAL A 365 -27.46 -30.81 7.48
CA VAL A 365 -28.02 -31.94 6.69
C VAL A 365 -27.66 -33.28 7.33
N ALA A 366 -26.41 -33.46 7.77
CA ALA A 366 -25.97 -34.67 8.46
C ALA A 366 -26.72 -34.89 9.78
N LEU A 367 -26.90 -33.85 10.59
CA LEU A 367 -27.65 -33.92 11.85
C LEU A 367 -29.13 -34.28 11.63
N VAL A 368 -29.76 -33.70 10.61
CA VAL A 368 -31.15 -34.03 10.22
C VAL A 368 -31.24 -35.48 9.74
N ALA A 369 -30.33 -35.93 8.88
CA ALA A 369 -30.28 -37.31 8.41
C ALA A 369 -30.11 -38.31 9.57
N LEU A 370 -29.22 -38.00 10.53
CA LEU A 370 -29.01 -38.81 11.73
C LEU A 370 -30.25 -38.84 12.62
N ARG A 371 -30.92 -37.70 12.83
CA ARG A 371 -32.20 -37.61 13.57
C ARG A 371 -33.29 -38.48 12.92
N VAL A 372 -33.44 -38.39 11.59
CA VAL A 372 -34.42 -39.18 10.83
C VAL A 372 -34.08 -40.68 10.89
N ALA A 373 -32.80 -41.05 10.72
CA ALA A 373 -32.35 -42.43 10.80
C ALA A 373 -32.54 -43.02 12.21
N ALA A 374 -32.22 -42.26 13.26
CA ALA A 374 -32.44 -42.65 14.64
C ALA A 374 -33.95 -42.82 14.95
N GLY A 375 -34.79 -41.92 14.47
CA GLY A 375 -36.25 -42.03 14.58
C GLY A 375 -36.81 -43.27 13.88
N ARG A 376 -36.33 -43.57 12.66
CA ARG A 376 -36.69 -44.79 11.92
C ARG A 376 -36.23 -46.06 12.68
N ARG A 377 -34.99 -46.08 13.19
CA ARG A 377 -34.46 -47.19 14.00
C ARG A 377 -35.26 -47.41 15.29
N ARG A 378 -35.68 -46.34 15.97
CA ARG A 378 -36.54 -46.42 17.17
C ARG A 378 -37.92 -46.99 16.85
N LYS A 379 -38.56 -46.56 15.75
CA LYS A 379 -39.85 -47.13 15.30
C LYS A 379 -39.75 -48.62 15.01
N VAL A 380 -38.71 -49.07 14.29
CA VAL A 380 -38.50 -50.49 14.00
C VAL A 380 -38.25 -51.29 15.28
N ARG A 381 -37.48 -50.76 16.24
CA ARG A 381 -37.28 -51.41 17.55
C ARG A 381 -38.56 -51.50 18.37
N HIS A 382 -39.38 -50.44 18.36
CA HIS A 382 -40.67 -50.45 19.06
C HIS A 382 -41.65 -51.44 18.44
N GLN A 383 -41.76 -51.49 17.11
CA GLN A 383 -42.55 -52.51 16.41
C GLN A 383 -42.08 -53.92 16.78
N ARG A 384 -40.77 -54.21 16.72
CA ARG A 384 -40.24 -55.51 17.14
C ARG A 384 -40.53 -55.85 18.61
N ALA A 385 -40.48 -54.86 19.50
CA ALA A 385 -40.81 -55.06 20.91
C ALA A 385 -42.31 -55.32 21.13
N VAL A 386 -43.18 -54.63 20.38
CA VAL A 386 -44.62 -54.89 20.36
C VAL A 386 -44.90 -56.27 19.79
N ASP A 387 -44.30 -56.63 18.64
CA ASP A 387 -44.46 -57.94 18.01
C ASP A 387 -43.99 -59.08 18.94
N ALA A 388 -42.85 -58.89 19.64
CA ALA A 388 -42.36 -59.83 20.63
C ALA A 388 -43.29 -59.95 21.86
N ALA A 389 -43.79 -58.82 22.38
CA ALA A 389 -44.73 -58.83 23.50
C ALA A 389 -46.06 -59.49 23.13
N VAL A 390 -46.54 -59.29 21.90
CA VAL A 390 -47.72 -59.96 21.35
C VAL A 390 -47.46 -61.47 21.22
N ALA A 391 -46.31 -61.88 20.69
CA ALA A 391 -45.92 -63.28 20.61
C ALA A 391 -45.85 -63.95 21.99
N ASP A 392 -45.26 -63.30 22.99
CA ASP A 392 -45.19 -63.79 24.38
C ASP A 392 -46.56 -63.88 25.06
N ALA A 393 -47.48 -62.95 24.75
CA ALA A 393 -48.84 -62.97 25.29
C ALA A 393 -49.64 -64.13 24.68
N LEU A 394 -49.52 -64.36 23.37
CA LEU A 394 -50.15 -65.49 22.68
C LEU A 394 -49.59 -66.84 23.17
N ALA A 395 -48.28 -66.94 23.40
CA ALA A 395 -47.66 -68.14 23.96
C ALA A 395 -48.17 -68.46 25.38
N ARG A 396 -48.41 -67.43 26.22
CA ARG A 396 -48.97 -67.59 27.57
C ARG A 396 -50.46 -67.98 27.57
N GLN A 397 -51.25 -67.46 26.63
CA GLN A 397 -52.64 -67.89 26.45
C GLN A 397 -52.76 -69.34 25.97
N GLY A 398 -51.86 -69.79 25.10
CA GLY A 398 -51.83 -71.19 24.65
C GLY A 398 -51.43 -72.19 25.74
N ALA A 399 -50.72 -71.75 26.79
CA ALA A 399 -50.30 -72.61 27.90
C ALA A 399 -51.34 -72.75 29.03
N THR A 400 -52.47 -72.04 28.95
CA THR A 400 -53.57 -72.06 29.95
C THR A 400 -54.83 -72.81 29.49
N THR A 401 -54.75 -73.47 28.34
CA THR A 401 -55.70 -74.48 27.82
C THR A 401 -55.00 -75.82 27.79
#